data_AF-A0A957WFI5-F1
#
_entry.id   AF-A0A957WFI5-F1
#
_cell.length_a   1.000
_cell.length_b   1.000
_cell.length_c   1.000
_cell.angle_alpha   90.00
_cell.angle_beta   90.00
_cell.angle_gamma   90.00
#
_symmetry.space_group_name_H-M   'P 1'
#
loop_
_entity.id
_entity.type
_entity.pdbx_description
1 polymer ?
#
loop_
_entity_poly.entity_id
_entity_poly.type
_entity_poly.pdbx_seq_one_letter_code
_entity_poly.pdbx_strand_id
1 'polypeptide(L)'
;IGRFDSADAVQDYLDDADIVLLEPEDIEEEPTAASDASIALTTVRSDLANEEDSEESFVKGRIQIAGVGDLEQGGATLFYLDREADRNILIILSDTAETNADAFGLLLDNKFNECAVNADIAVCQTANPEQKLLPSVRSSRIDKILVVSDDAGQPRENGQTSLVDYTEVLSASYNVKDWVISEDGNPDLAELQEYDAVIWTTGDYWDDSINEEDTELLKQYIQAGGNLILSGASIAFDWDHTDFMSSVLHADYLTFGEQTDIELSLPDHPIADGFTEGAVFTFTTSISAAETSAIDVVNYTSDARVVFRRGPESEYPGAPTVIAFEDDRSKIAYFAFPFYHLPSGVRALLLDNTVDWFTRKPLDLPAEADYQPFEIGDGGGNEETPPPEDGGEGQEGDTGDEGDQNGDNGDNGDNGDNGDGGDQGDQGGDEGEGDQGDGTGP
;
A
#
# COMPACT_ATOMS: atom_id res chain seq x y z
N ILE A 1 21.79 -7.60 -33.33
CA ILE A 1 21.53 -6.30 -32.68
C ILE A 1 21.17 -5.31 -33.78
N GLY A 2 19.87 -5.06 -33.96
CA GLY A 2 19.39 -3.92 -34.72
C GLY A 2 19.17 -2.79 -33.73
N ARG A 3 19.63 -1.58 -34.04
CA ARG A 3 19.27 -0.37 -33.30
C ARG A 3 18.28 0.40 -34.16
N PHE A 4 17.17 0.79 -33.56
CA PHE A 4 16.12 1.53 -34.22
C PHE A 4 15.98 2.87 -33.51
N ASP A 5 15.95 3.93 -34.30
CA ASP A 5 15.84 5.30 -33.79
C ASP A 5 14.37 5.80 -33.80
N SER A 6 13.42 4.90 -34.09
CA SER A 6 11.97 5.17 -34.08
C SER A 6 11.19 3.90 -33.73
N ALA A 7 10.13 4.04 -32.93
CA ALA A 7 9.22 2.96 -32.54
C ALA A 7 8.48 2.33 -33.74
N ASP A 8 8.14 3.12 -34.77
CA ASP A 8 7.52 2.65 -36.01
C ASP A 8 8.31 1.50 -36.66
N ALA A 9 9.63 1.50 -36.49
CA ALA A 9 10.50 0.49 -37.07
C ALA A 9 10.47 -0.86 -36.33
N VAL A 10 9.85 -0.90 -35.14
CA VAL A 10 9.65 -2.11 -34.33
C VAL A 10 8.18 -2.41 -34.05
N GLN A 11 7.24 -1.64 -34.61
CA GLN A 11 5.81 -1.75 -34.31
C GLN A 11 5.26 -3.17 -34.49
N ASP A 12 5.63 -3.88 -35.56
CA ASP A 12 5.20 -5.27 -35.79
C ASP A 12 5.52 -6.18 -34.59
N TYR A 13 6.66 -5.96 -33.91
CA TYR A 13 7.05 -6.73 -32.73
C TYR A 13 6.33 -6.28 -31.46
N LEU A 14 5.95 -5.01 -31.38
CA LEU A 14 5.17 -4.48 -30.25
C LEU A 14 3.72 -4.97 -30.33
N ASP A 15 3.15 -4.99 -31.53
CA ASP A 15 1.80 -5.49 -31.80
C ASP A 15 1.69 -6.99 -31.48
N ASP A 16 2.67 -7.81 -31.89
CA ASP A 16 2.72 -9.25 -31.57
C ASP A 16 2.83 -9.51 -30.06
N ALA A 17 3.32 -8.53 -29.30
CA ALA A 17 3.51 -8.58 -27.86
C ALA A 17 2.38 -7.90 -27.06
N ASP A 18 1.32 -7.44 -27.72
CA ASP A 18 0.24 -6.63 -27.12
C ASP A 18 0.78 -5.40 -26.33
N ILE A 19 1.83 -4.75 -26.87
CA ILE A 19 2.44 -3.53 -26.32
C ILE A 19 1.96 -2.32 -27.14
N VAL A 20 1.33 -1.36 -26.47
CA VAL A 20 0.86 -0.11 -27.08
C VAL A 20 1.65 1.06 -26.50
N LEU A 21 2.29 1.84 -27.37
CA LEU A 21 2.91 3.12 -27.01
C LEU A 21 1.84 4.21 -27.17
N LEU A 22 1.46 4.84 -26.07
CA LEU A 22 0.49 5.94 -26.05
C LEU A 22 1.27 7.25 -26.14
N GLU A 23 1.06 8.03 -27.19
CA GLU A 23 1.61 9.38 -27.26
C GLU A 23 0.86 10.31 -26.31
N PRO A 24 1.50 11.39 -25.80
CA PRO A 24 0.86 12.28 -24.85
C PRO A 24 -0.39 12.98 -25.41
N GLU A 25 -0.50 13.11 -26.74
CA GLU A 25 -1.68 13.66 -27.42
C GLU A 25 -2.86 12.65 -27.44
N ASP A 26 -2.57 11.33 -27.46
CA ASP A 26 -3.58 10.27 -27.42
C ASP A 26 -4.24 10.14 -26.03
N ILE A 27 -3.68 10.81 -25.02
CA ILE A 27 -4.20 10.86 -23.65
C ILE A 27 -5.33 11.91 -23.52
N GLU A 28 -5.46 12.86 -24.45
CA GLU A 28 -6.44 13.96 -24.38
C GLU A 28 -7.77 13.72 -25.12
N GLU A 29 -7.87 12.75 -26.04
CA GLU A 29 -9.08 12.56 -26.85
C GLU A 29 -10.09 11.55 -26.25
N GLU A 30 -10.94 12.03 -25.34
CA GLU A 30 -12.26 11.43 -25.14
C GLU A 30 -13.19 11.74 -26.35
N PRO A 31 -14.08 10.82 -26.76
CA PRO A 31 -15.01 11.05 -27.85
C PRO A 31 -16.15 11.97 -27.39
N THR A 32 -15.98 13.28 -27.53
CA THR A 32 -17.08 14.22 -27.30
C THR A 32 -18.10 14.16 -28.43
N ALA A 33 -19.35 13.92 -28.05
CA ALA A 33 -20.49 13.97 -28.96
C ALA A 33 -20.66 15.37 -29.59
N ALA A 34 -20.97 15.35 -30.89
CA ALA A 34 -21.17 16.47 -31.81
C ALA A 34 -21.78 17.77 -31.25
N SER A 35 -21.19 18.92 -31.61
CA SER A 35 -21.93 20.01 -32.27
C SER A 35 -21.01 20.99 -33.01
N ASP A 36 -21.43 21.38 -34.21
CA ASP A 36 -20.82 22.40 -35.07
C ASP A 36 -20.71 23.78 -34.38
N ALA A 37 -19.54 24.41 -34.46
CA ALA A 37 -19.40 25.83 -34.85
C ALA A 37 -17.93 26.19 -35.09
N SER A 38 -17.62 26.62 -36.31
CA SER A 38 -16.38 27.31 -36.66
C SER A 38 -16.18 28.59 -35.84
N ILE A 39 -14.94 28.94 -35.47
CA ILE A 39 -14.31 30.26 -35.68
C ILE A 39 -12.80 30.19 -35.36
N ALA A 40 -12.07 31.00 -36.13
CA ALA A 40 -10.63 31.07 -36.35
C ALA A 40 -9.70 31.37 -35.15
N LEU A 41 -8.56 30.69 -35.19
CA LEU A 41 -7.16 31.18 -35.07
C LEU A 41 -6.96 32.60 -34.49
N THR A 42 -6.32 32.70 -33.32
CA THR A 42 -5.39 33.81 -33.03
C THR A 42 -4.25 33.31 -32.16
N THR A 43 -3.06 33.33 -32.76
CA THR A 43 -1.75 33.07 -32.18
C THR A 43 -1.43 34.09 -31.09
N VAL A 44 -1.03 33.61 -29.90
CA VAL A 44 -0.17 34.37 -28.99
C VAL A 44 0.98 33.46 -28.58
N ARG A 45 2.14 33.73 -29.18
CA ARG A 45 3.44 33.29 -28.69
C ARG A 45 3.72 33.95 -27.34
N SER A 46 4.13 33.15 -26.36
CA SER A 46 5.05 33.59 -25.32
C SER A 46 6.20 32.60 -25.27
N ASP A 47 7.22 32.91 -26.06
CA ASP A 47 8.57 32.33 -25.98
C ASP A 47 9.16 32.66 -24.61
N LEU A 48 9.43 31.64 -23.78
CA LEU A 48 10.54 31.60 -22.83
C LEU A 48 10.80 30.12 -22.48
N ALA A 49 11.25 29.35 -23.47
CA ALA A 49 11.93 28.09 -23.23
C ALA A 49 13.42 28.39 -23.02
N ASN A 50 13.96 27.98 -21.86
CA ASN A 50 15.38 27.75 -21.72
C ASN A 50 15.68 26.44 -22.49
N GLU A 51 16.20 26.58 -23.70
CA GLU A 51 16.86 25.51 -24.45
C GLU A 51 18.25 25.29 -23.86
N GLU A 52 18.39 24.40 -22.87
CA GLU A 52 19.65 23.72 -22.60
C GLU A 52 19.36 22.23 -22.32
N ASP A 53 19.79 21.37 -23.27
CA ASP A 53 19.90 19.91 -23.21
C ASP A 53 18.66 19.06 -22.84
N SER A 54 17.61 19.07 -23.66
CA SER A 54 16.67 17.94 -23.69
C SER A 54 17.19 16.87 -24.66
N GLU A 55 17.83 15.82 -24.16
CA GLU A 55 18.01 14.60 -24.95
C GLU A 55 16.63 14.12 -25.43
N GLU A 56 16.50 13.81 -26.73
CA GLU A 56 15.23 13.33 -27.32
C GLU A 56 14.85 11.98 -26.68
N SER A 57 13.90 12.01 -25.76
CA SER A 57 13.25 10.81 -25.21
C SER A 57 12.51 10.05 -26.31
N PHE A 58 12.70 8.73 -26.35
CA PHE A 58 12.15 7.82 -27.35
C PHE A 58 10.65 7.51 -27.12
N VAL A 59 10.16 7.62 -25.88
CA VAL A 59 8.75 7.39 -25.51
C VAL A 59 8.22 8.62 -24.80
N LYS A 60 7.39 9.41 -25.49
CA LYS A 60 6.86 10.67 -24.96
C LYS A 60 5.60 10.51 -24.09
N GLY A 61 5.13 9.29 -23.81
CA GLY A 61 3.89 9.03 -23.06
C GLY A 61 3.92 7.73 -22.26
N ARG A 62 2.84 6.95 -22.28
CA ARG A 62 2.68 5.71 -21.47
C ARG A 62 2.92 4.46 -22.31
N ILE A 63 3.46 3.40 -21.71
CA ILE A 63 3.52 2.08 -22.35
C ILE A 63 2.44 1.22 -21.71
N GLN A 64 1.41 0.87 -22.48
CA GLN A 64 0.40 -0.08 -22.04
C GLN A 64 0.80 -1.48 -22.50
N ILE A 65 0.84 -2.42 -21.57
CA ILE A 65 1.19 -3.81 -21.84
C ILE A 65 0.05 -4.69 -21.36
N ALA A 66 -0.53 -5.50 -22.26
CA ALA A 66 -1.61 -6.40 -21.87
C ALA A 66 -1.13 -7.38 -20.78
N GLY A 67 -1.87 -7.41 -19.66
CA GLY A 67 -1.54 -8.27 -18.51
C GLY A 67 -0.42 -7.75 -17.60
N VAL A 68 0.16 -6.58 -17.88
CA VAL A 68 1.10 -5.88 -16.99
C VAL A 68 0.58 -4.48 -16.61
N GLY A 69 -0.24 -3.84 -17.43
CA GLY A 69 -0.85 -2.54 -17.12
C GLY A 69 -0.16 -1.35 -17.79
N ASP A 70 -0.42 -0.15 -17.27
CA ASP A 70 0.10 1.12 -17.80
C ASP A 70 1.40 1.52 -17.10
N LEU A 71 2.48 1.68 -17.86
CA LEU A 71 3.77 2.15 -17.38
C LEU A 71 3.90 3.66 -17.65
N GLU A 72 4.13 4.44 -16.58
CA GLU A 72 4.35 5.89 -16.68
C GLU A 72 5.80 6.28 -17.02
N GLN A 73 5.94 7.53 -17.43
CA GLN A 73 7.12 8.13 -18.06
C GLN A 73 8.32 8.29 -17.09
N GLY A 74 9.52 8.08 -17.62
CA GLY A 74 10.78 8.53 -17.03
C GLY A 74 11.64 7.41 -16.47
N GLY A 75 12.52 6.88 -17.33
CA GLY A 75 13.58 5.99 -16.87
C GLY A 75 13.20 4.54 -16.64
N ALA A 76 12.18 4.01 -17.31
CA ALA A 76 11.92 2.57 -17.36
C ALA A 76 12.47 1.95 -18.65
N THR A 77 12.93 0.71 -18.55
CA THR A 77 13.37 -0.15 -19.64
C THR A 77 12.47 -1.37 -19.67
N LEU A 78 11.85 -1.59 -20.83
CA LEU A 78 11.12 -2.82 -21.11
C LEU A 78 12.06 -3.83 -21.76
N PHE A 79 12.11 -5.02 -21.20
CA PHE A 79 12.67 -6.22 -21.80
C PHE A 79 11.52 -7.13 -22.20
N TYR A 80 11.48 -7.52 -23.47
CA TYR A 80 10.52 -8.50 -23.96
C TYR A 80 11.25 -9.63 -24.67
N LEU A 81 10.96 -10.86 -24.28
CA LEU A 81 11.55 -12.07 -24.81
C LEU A 81 10.52 -12.84 -25.63
N ASP A 82 10.60 -12.69 -26.95
CA ASP A 82 9.85 -13.53 -27.87
C ASP A 82 10.60 -14.83 -28.15
N ARG A 83 9.89 -15.96 -28.08
CA ARG A 83 10.42 -17.31 -28.28
C ARG A 83 9.68 -17.98 -29.44
N GLU A 84 10.20 -17.79 -30.64
CA GLU A 84 9.79 -18.58 -31.81
C GLU A 84 10.53 -19.93 -31.83
N ALA A 85 9.94 -20.94 -32.49
CA ALA A 85 10.36 -22.36 -32.46
C ALA A 85 11.87 -22.64 -32.57
N ASP A 86 12.63 -21.75 -33.24
CA ASP A 86 14.08 -21.90 -33.47
C ASP A 86 14.91 -20.68 -33.01
N ARG A 87 14.29 -19.66 -32.39
CA ARG A 87 14.92 -18.34 -32.16
C ARG A 87 14.33 -17.62 -30.96
N ASN A 88 15.21 -17.11 -30.11
CA ASN A 88 14.86 -16.16 -29.07
C ASN A 88 15.18 -14.74 -29.54
N ILE A 89 14.23 -13.83 -29.44
CA ILE A 89 14.37 -12.41 -29.76
C ILE A 89 14.17 -11.65 -28.46
N LEU A 90 15.21 -10.94 -28.01
CA LEU A 90 15.11 -10.00 -26.89
C LEU A 90 14.98 -8.59 -27.44
N ILE A 91 13.87 -7.94 -27.13
CA ILE A 91 13.59 -6.55 -27.43
C ILE A 91 13.83 -5.75 -26.16
N ILE A 92 14.59 -4.66 -26.29
CA ILE A 92 14.88 -3.73 -25.22
C ILE A 92 14.37 -2.37 -25.66
N LEU A 93 13.33 -1.86 -25.01
CA LEU A 93 12.88 -0.48 -25.17
C LEU A 93 13.42 0.33 -24.01
N SER A 94 14.09 1.44 -24.30
CA SER A 94 14.65 2.33 -23.29
C SER A 94 14.37 3.76 -23.69
N ASP A 95 14.20 4.61 -22.68
CA ASP A 95 13.80 6.01 -22.82
C ASP A 95 14.88 6.85 -23.53
N THR A 96 16.15 6.60 -23.19
CA THR A 96 17.33 7.36 -23.64
C THR A 96 18.50 6.42 -24.02
N ALA A 97 19.55 6.98 -24.62
CA ALA A 97 20.77 6.22 -24.89
C ALA A 97 21.50 5.78 -23.60
N GLU A 98 21.39 6.57 -22.54
CA GLU A 98 21.97 6.28 -21.22
C GLU A 98 21.24 5.11 -20.54
N THR A 99 19.91 5.18 -20.47
CA THR A 99 19.07 4.08 -19.93
C THR A 99 19.19 2.78 -20.73
N ASN A 100 19.51 2.85 -22.02
CA ASN A 100 19.83 1.67 -22.83
C ASN A 100 21.16 1.01 -22.39
N ALA A 101 22.18 1.80 -22.03
CA ALA A 101 23.42 1.25 -21.48
C ALA A 101 23.17 0.56 -20.12
N ASP A 102 22.34 1.17 -19.26
CA ASP A 102 21.93 0.60 -17.98
C ASP A 102 21.11 -0.68 -18.15
N ALA A 103 20.23 -0.71 -19.15
CA ALA A 103 19.49 -1.91 -19.53
C ALA A 103 20.40 -3.10 -19.88
N PHE A 104 21.46 -2.84 -20.65
CA PHE A 104 22.47 -3.86 -20.93
C PHE A 104 23.22 -4.29 -19.65
N GLY A 105 23.48 -3.36 -18.73
CA GLY A 105 24.02 -3.67 -17.41
C GLY A 105 23.14 -4.66 -16.63
N LEU A 106 21.84 -4.38 -16.52
CA LEU A 106 20.87 -5.25 -15.86
C LEU A 106 20.84 -6.67 -16.46
N LEU A 107 20.87 -6.75 -17.80
CA LEU A 107 20.89 -8.03 -18.53
C LEU A 107 22.19 -8.82 -18.28
N LEU A 108 23.34 -8.15 -18.29
CA LEU A 108 24.65 -8.80 -18.11
C LEU A 108 24.88 -9.24 -16.67
N ASP A 109 24.40 -8.46 -15.70
CA ASP A 109 24.55 -8.73 -14.27
C ASP A 109 23.42 -9.63 -13.73
N ASN A 110 22.45 -10.01 -14.58
CA ASN A 110 21.29 -10.83 -14.23
C ASN A 110 20.46 -10.24 -13.06
N LYS A 111 20.24 -8.92 -13.08
CA LYS A 111 19.52 -8.17 -12.04
C LYS A 111 18.02 -7.98 -12.32
N PHE A 112 17.39 -8.94 -12.98
CA PHE A 112 15.96 -8.88 -13.29
C PHE A 112 15.06 -9.02 -12.07
N ASN A 113 15.59 -9.52 -10.95
CA ASN A 113 14.89 -9.56 -9.67
C ASN A 113 14.53 -8.16 -9.13
N GLU A 114 15.14 -7.11 -9.67
CA GLU A 114 14.85 -5.71 -9.30
C GLU A 114 13.80 -5.08 -10.22
N CYS A 115 13.23 -5.86 -11.15
CA CYS A 115 12.26 -5.45 -12.14
C CYS A 115 10.87 -6.04 -11.83
N ALA A 116 9.81 -5.46 -12.41
CA ALA A 116 8.53 -6.13 -12.50
C ALA A 116 8.64 -7.19 -13.63
N VAL A 117 8.53 -8.48 -13.29
CA VAL A 117 8.81 -9.57 -14.24
C VAL A 117 7.61 -10.50 -14.36
N ASN A 118 7.23 -10.84 -15.60
CA ASN A 118 6.42 -12.01 -15.91
C ASN A 118 7.26 -13.00 -16.75
N ALA A 119 6.64 -14.09 -17.23
CA ALA A 119 7.38 -15.16 -17.93
C ALA A 119 8.23 -14.68 -19.12
N ASP A 120 7.78 -13.64 -19.83
CA ASP A 120 8.38 -13.17 -21.08
C ASP A 120 8.67 -11.65 -21.11
N ILE A 121 8.27 -10.90 -20.08
CA ILE A 121 8.44 -9.45 -19.96
C ILE A 121 9.14 -9.11 -18.65
N ALA A 122 10.10 -8.18 -18.69
CA ALA A 122 10.61 -7.51 -17.50
C ALA A 122 10.59 -5.99 -17.70
N VAL A 123 10.11 -5.25 -16.72
CA VAL A 123 10.10 -3.78 -16.72
C VAL A 123 10.97 -3.29 -15.58
N CYS A 124 12.06 -2.60 -15.90
CA CYS A 124 13.08 -2.20 -14.94
C CYS A 124 13.25 -0.69 -14.95
N GLN A 125 13.37 -0.05 -13.78
CA GLN A 125 13.75 1.36 -13.75
C GLN A 125 15.27 1.49 -13.92
N THR A 126 15.71 2.21 -14.95
CA THR A 126 17.09 2.44 -15.35
C THR A 126 17.57 3.88 -15.15
N ALA A 127 16.71 4.90 -15.19
CA ALA A 127 17.11 6.27 -14.81
C ALA A 127 16.87 6.53 -13.32
N ASN A 128 17.82 7.22 -12.66
CA ASN A 128 17.75 7.54 -11.22
C ASN A 128 17.43 6.32 -10.32
N PRO A 129 18.25 5.24 -10.34
CA PRO A 129 17.99 4.01 -9.58
C PRO A 129 17.93 4.22 -8.04
N GLU A 130 18.43 5.36 -7.55
CA GLU A 130 18.35 5.75 -6.14
C GLU A 130 17.01 6.42 -5.75
N GLN A 131 16.20 6.86 -6.71
CA GLN A 131 14.81 7.34 -6.51
C GLN A 131 13.79 6.23 -6.80
N LYS A 132 14.22 4.98 -6.56
CA LYS A 132 13.58 3.69 -6.78
C LYS A 132 12.06 3.73 -6.55
N LEU A 133 11.30 3.85 -7.63
CA LEU A 133 9.87 3.56 -7.62
C LEU A 133 9.64 2.55 -8.73
N LEU A 134 9.27 1.33 -8.34
CA LEU A 134 8.97 0.27 -9.29
C LEU A 134 7.91 0.76 -10.30
N PRO A 135 7.96 0.31 -11.57
CA PRO A 135 6.92 0.65 -12.52
C PRO A 135 5.55 0.22 -11.98
N SER A 136 4.56 1.13 -12.05
CA SER A 136 3.19 0.86 -11.59
C SER A 136 2.55 -0.23 -12.46
N VAL A 137 2.05 -1.29 -11.84
CA VAL A 137 1.29 -2.38 -12.47
C VAL A 137 -0.20 -2.06 -12.42
N ARG A 138 -0.58 -0.81 -12.72
CA ARG A 138 -1.98 -0.41 -12.64
C ARG A 138 -2.75 -1.07 -13.78
N SER A 139 -3.58 -2.04 -13.43
CA SER A 139 -4.45 -2.71 -14.39
C SER A 139 -5.63 -1.79 -14.74
N SER A 140 -5.85 -1.55 -16.04
CA SER A 140 -7.02 -0.82 -16.54
C SER A 140 -8.32 -1.64 -16.50
N ARG A 141 -8.23 -2.88 -15.99
CA ARG A 141 -9.34 -3.81 -15.78
C ARG A 141 -9.12 -4.57 -14.47
N ILE A 142 -10.18 -4.99 -13.79
CA ILE A 142 -10.08 -5.93 -12.68
C ILE A 142 -10.71 -7.26 -13.11
N ASP A 143 -9.95 -8.34 -13.05
CA ASP A 143 -10.41 -9.71 -13.37
C ASP A 143 -10.08 -10.68 -12.24
N LYS A 144 -8.85 -10.60 -11.70
CA LYS A 144 -8.38 -11.43 -10.60
C LYS A 144 -8.29 -10.63 -9.31
N ILE A 145 -8.91 -11.13 -8.25
CA ILE A 145 -8.86 -10.51 -6.93
C ILE A 145 -8.39 -11.55 -5.92
N LEU A 146 -7.37 -11.20 -5.13
CA LEU A 146 -6.96 -11.97 -3.96
C LEU A 146 -7.68 -11.42 -2.73
N VAL A 147 -8.31 -12.29 -1.95
CA VAL A 147 -8.87 -11.95 -0.64
C VAL A 147 -8.07 -12.68 0.44
N VAL A 148 -7.25 -11.90 1.16
CA VAL A 148 -6.42 -12.38 2.26
C VAL A 148 -7.20 -12.25 3.57
N SER A 149 -7.47 -13.39 4.18
CA SER A 149 -7.95 -13.52 5.55
C SER A 149 -6.76 -13.56 6.48
N ASP A 150 -6.48 -12.43 7.12
CA ASP A 150 -5.44 -12.33 8.13
C ASP A 150 -6.03 -12.64 9.51
N ASP A 151 -5.92 -13.91 9.89
CA ASP A 151 -6.41 -14.48 11.13
C ASP A 151 -5.26 -14.85 12.08
N ALA A 152 -4.09 -14.24 11.90
CA ALA A 152 -2.87 -14.55 12.65
C ALA A 152 -2.84 -13.92 14.06
N GLY A 153 -3.54 -12.80 14.25
CA GLY A 153 -3.59 -12.06 15.53
C GLY A 153 -4.43 -12.74 16.62
N GLN A 154 -4.67 -12.03 17.71
CA GLN A 154 -5.63 -12.43 18.73
C GLN A 154 -7.07 -12.15 18.27
N PRO A 155 -7.98 -13.15 18.29
CA PRO A 155 -9.39 -12.87 18.07
C PRO A 155 -9.98 -12.18 19.30
N ARG A 156 -10.93 -11.26 19.13
CA ARG A 156 -11.70 -10.72 20.26
C ARG A 156 -12.57 -11.80 20.94
N GLU A 157 -13.57 -12.31 20.23
CA GLU A 157 -14.46 -13.37 20.75
C GLU A 157 -14.46 -14.61 19.87
N ASN A 158 -15.20 -14.57 18.77
CA ASN A 158 -15.39 -15.72 17.88
C ASN A 158 -14.50 -15.68 16.64
N GLY A 159 -13.56 -14.71 16.57
CA GLY A 159 -12.49 -14.64 15.57
C GLY A 159 -12.99 -14.84 14.15
N GLN A 160 -13.33 -13.77 13.47
CA GLN A 160 -13.69 -13.83 12.06
C GLN A 160 -13.11 -12.67 11.28
N THR A 161 -12.56 -12.99 10.11
CA THR A 161 -12.28 -12.02 9.06
C THR A 161 -13.52 -11.81 8.19
N SER A 162 -13.47 -10.88 7.23
CA SER A 162 -14.55 -10.64 6.28
C SER A 162 -14.40 -11.46 4.98
N LEU A 163 -13.58 -12.52 4.98
CA LEU A 163 -13.27 -13.33 3.79
C LEU A 163 -14.55 -13.78 3.07
N VAL A 164 -15.45 -14.43 3.80
CA VAL A 164 -16.70 -14.97 3.25
C VAL A 164 -17.55 -13.86 2.62
N ASP A 165 -17.60 -12.69 3.26
CA ASP A 165 -18.44 -11.58 2.82
C ASP A 165 -17.90 -10.87 1.58
N TYR A 166 -16.57 -10.77 1.45
CA TYR A 166 -15.92 -10.30 0.22
C TYR A 166 -16.11 -11.31 -0.92
N THR A 167 -15.80 -12.59 -0.67
CA THR A 167 -15.87 -13.65 -1.67
C THR A 167 -17.30 -13.88 -2.17
N GLU A 168 -18.31 -13.79 -1.28
CA GLU A 168 -19.74 -13.91 -1.67
C GLU A 168 -20.16 -12.83 -2.68
N VAL A 169 -19.71 -11.58 -2.48
CA VAL A 169 -20.05 -10.46 -3.37
C VAL A 169 -19.30 -10.59 -4.71
N LEU A 170 -18.00 -10.88 -4.67
CA LEU A 170 -17.13 -10.79 -5.84
C LEU A 170 -17.18 -12.00 -6.77
N SER A 171 -17.44 -13.21 -6.24
CA SER A 171 -17.33 -14.46 -7.01
C SER A 171 -18.31 -14.57 -8.19
N ALA A 172 -19.33 -13.71 -8.25
CA ALA A 172 -20.26 -13.65 -9.37
C ALA A 172 -19.68 -12.97 -10.62
N SER A 173 -18.70 -12.08 -10.43
CA SER A 173 -18.19 -11.17 -11.46
C SER A 173 -16.68 -11.29 -11.71
N TYR A 174 -15.92 -11.76 -10.72
CA TYR A 174 -14.46 -11.80 -10.75
C TYR A 174 -13.92 -13.21 -10.47
N ASN A 175 -12.68 -13.45 -10.88
CA ASN A 175 -11.91 -14.62 -10.47
C ASN A 175 -11.29 -14.36 -9.09
N VAL A 176 -11.98 -14.81 -8.05
CA VAL A 176 -11.59 -14.59 -6.67
C VAL A 176 -10.77 -15.76 -6.16
N LYS A 177 -9.63 -15.47 -5.54
CA LYS A 177 -8.83 -16.43 -4.78
C LYS A 177 -8.86 -16.07 -3.31
N ASP A 178 -9.23 -17.05 -2.48
CA ASP A 178 -9.12 -16.95 -1.03
C ASP A 178 -7.72 -17.38 -0.60
N TRP A 179 -7.17 -16.66 0.38
CA TRP A 179 -5.91 -16.95 1.06
C TRP A 179 -6.09 -16.79 2.57
N VAL A 180 -5.83 -17.82 3.36
CA VAL A 180 -6.01 -17.79 4.82
C VAL A 180 -4.64 -17.91 5.47
N ILE A 181 -4.17 -16.89 6.19
CA ILE A 181 -2.80 -16.87 6.70
C ILE A 181 -2.51 -18.04 7.64
N SER A 182 -3.46 -18.42 8.50
CA SER A 182 -3.29 -19.58 9.39
C SER A 182 -3.20 -20.94 8.67
N GLU A 183 -3.65 -21.03 7.40
CA GLU A 183 -3.65 -22.25 6.60
C GLU A 183 -2.55 -22.25 5.52
N ASP A 184 -2.39 -21.14 4.81
CA ASP A 184 -1.53 -20.98 3.63
C ASP A 184 -0.17 -20.32 3.96
N GLY A 185 -0.04 -19.69 5.13
CA GLY A 185 1.12 -18.85 5.50
C GLY A 185 1.02 -17.44 4.93
N ASN A 186 2.08 -16.63 5.10
CA ASN A 186 2.14 -15.29 4.53
C ASN A 186 2.36 -15.36 3.00
N PRO A 187 1.54 -14.67 2.19
CA PRO A 187 1.83 -14.54 0.75
C PRO A 187 3.11 -13.71 0.56
N ASP A 188 3.83 -13.95 -0.54
CA ASP A 188 4.95 -13.09 -0.93
C ASP A 188 4.51 -12.01 -1.93
N LEU A 189 5.42 -11.08 -2.24
CA LEU A 189 5.12 -9.97 -3.17
C LEU A 189 4.78 -10.49 -4.57
N ALA A 190 5.41 -11.57 -5.02
CA ALA A 190 5.16 -12.12 -6.34
C ALA A 190 3.74 -12.68 -6.44
N GLU A 191 3.26 -13.35 -5.38
CA GLU A 191 1.86 -13.78 -5.27
C GLU A 191 0.91 -12.58 -5.33
N LEU A 192 1.12 -11.52 -4.53
CA LEU A 192 0.23 -10.35 -4.55
C LEU A 192 0.16 -9.68 -5.93
N GLN A 193 1.27 -9.67 -6.67
CA GLN A 193 1.37 -9.09 -8.01
C GLN A 193 0.70 -9.92 -9.12
N GLU A 194 0.26 -11.16 -8.84
CA GLU A 194 -0.52 -11.93 -9.81
C GLU A 194 -1.98 -11.46 -9.95
N TYR A 195 -2.44 -10.58 -9.06
CA TYR A 195 -3.83 -10.12 -8.95
C TYR A 195 -3.96 -8.64 -9.27
N ASP A 196 -5.07 -8.27 -9.92
CA ASP A 196 -5.35 -6.88 -10.30
C ASP A 196 -5.70 -6.00 -9.07
N ALA A 197 -6.17 -6.64 -7.99
CA ALA A 197 -6.42 -6.03 -6.69
C ALA A 197 -6.27 -7.04 -5.55
N VAL A 198 -5.85 -6.55 -4.39
CA VAL A 198 -5.76 -7.31 -3.14
C VAL A 198 -6.74 -6.73 -2.14
N ILE A 199 -7.51 -7.59 -1.49
CA ILE A 199 -8.34 -7.28 -0.34
C ILE A 199 -7.72 -7.98 0.86
N TRP A 200 -7.32 -7.22 1.87
CA TRP A 200 -6.74 -7.75 3.10
C TRP A 200 -7.66 -7.44 4.27
N THR A 201 -8.10 -8.48 4.98
CA THR A 201 -9.09 -8.35 6.05
C THR A 201 -8.60 -9.03 7.32
N THR A 202 -8.56 -8.24 8.41
CA THR A 202 -8.31 -8.76 9.76
C THR A 202 -9.60 -8.99 10.54
N GLY A 203 -10.72 -8.41 10.09
CA GLY A 203 -11.99 -8.52 10.81
C GLY A 203 -11.89 -8.08 12.28
N ASP A 204 -12.29 -8.93 13.22
CA ASP A 204 -12.22 -8.64 14.66
C ASP A 204 -10.92 -9.07 15.36
N TYR A 205 -9.89 -9.44 14.59
CA TYR A 205 -8.55 -9.72 15.12
C TYR A 205 -7.82 -8.42 15.51
N TRP A 206 -6.89 -8.53 16.46
CA TRP A 206 -6.04 -7.47 17.01
C TRP A 206 -4.72 -8.07 17.52
N ASP A 207 -3.76 -7.26 17.99
CA ASP A 207 -2.47 -7.73 18.54
C ASP A 207 -1.67 -8.53 17.50
N ASP A 208 -0.98 -7.80 16.61
CA ASP A 208 -0.29 -8.32 15.43
C ASP A 208 -1.24 -8.99 14.42
N SER A 209 -2.46 -8.44 14.28
CA SER A 209 -3.41 -8.84 13.23
C SER A 209 -2.97 -8.45 11.83
N ILE A 210 -1.99 -7.55 11.73
CA ILE A 210 -1.10 -7.32 10.59
C ILE A 210 0.26 -7.14 11.25
N ASN A 211 1.23 -8.01 10.97
CA ASN A 211 2.54 -7.94 11.61
C ASN A 211 3.54 -7.11 10.78
N GLU A 212 4.77 -6.94 11.28
CA GLU A 212 5.81 -6.17 10.59
C GLU A 212 6.12 -6.67 9.16
N GLU A 213 6.12 -8.00 8.94
CA GLU A 213 6.34 -8.59 7.61
C GLU A 213 5.20 -8.22 6.65
N ASP A 214 3.96 -8.27 7.13
CA ASP A 214 2.77 -7.93 6.34
C ASP A 214 2.77 -6.44 5.97
N THR A 215 3.11 -5.54 6.91
CA THR A 215 3.18 -4.11 6.59
C THR A 215 4.25 -3.79 5.54
N GLU A 216 5.39 -4.46 5.60
CA GLU A 216 6.46 -4.27 4.63
C GLU A 216 6.09 -4.83 3.25
N LEU A 217 5.42 -5.98 3.22
CA LEU A 217 4.85 -6.56 2.02
C LEU A 217 3.81 -5.62 1.37
N LEU A 218 2.86 -5.11 2.15
CA LEU A 218 1.81 -4.20 1.66
C LEU A 218 2.40 -2.87 1.17
N LYS A 219 3.42 -2.33 1.85
CA LYS A 219 4.17 -1.16 1.36
C LYS A 219 4.79 -1.43 -0.01
N GLN A 220 5.46 -2.57 -0.19
CA GLN A 220 6.07 -2.94 -1.47
C GLN A 220 5.01 -3.13 -2.56
N TYR A 221 3.87 -3.75 -2.22
CA TYR A 221 2.75 -3.93 -3.15
C TYR A 221 2.18 -2.58 -3.64
N ILE A 222 1.93 -1.65 -2.73
CA ILE A 222 1.45 -0.30 -3.09
C ILE A 222 2.50 0.48 -3.87
N GLN A 223 3.77 0.40 -3.49
CA GLN A 223 4.87 1.04 -4.24
C GLN A 223 5.00 0.50 -5.67
N ALA A 224 4.58 -0.75 -5.91
CA ALA A 224 4.50 -1.35 -7.23
C ALA A 224 3.19 -1.02 -7.98
N GLY A 225 2.34 -0.15 -7.45
CA GLY A 225 1.09 0.27 -8.08
C GLY A 225 -0.12 -0.65 -7.83
N GLY A 226 -0.04 -1.49 -6.79
CA GLY A 226 -1.14 -2.35 -6.39
C GLY A 226 -2.40 -1.60 -5.96
N ASN A 227 -3.57 -2.21 -6.19
CA ASN A 227 -4.85 -1.72 -5.68
C ASN A 227 -5.20 -2.48 -4.40
N LEU A 228 -5.49 -1.76 -3.32
CA LEU A 228 -5.69 -2.35 -2.00
C LEU A 228 -7.04 -1.95 -1.39
N ILE A 229 -7.77 -2.93 -0.88
CA ILE A 229 -8.77 -2.72 0.16
C ILE A 229 -8.20 -3.30 1.46
N LEU A 230 -8.08 -2.49 2.51
CA LEU A 230 -7.72 -2.98 3.84
C LEU A 230 -8.91 -2.78 4.79
N SER A 231 -9.26 -3.79 5.58
CA SER A 231 -10.38 -3.70 6.52
C SER A 231 -10.17 -4.46 7.82
N GLY A 232 -10.62 -3.87 8.92
CA GLY A 232 -10.44 -4.44 10.26
C GLY A 232 -10.92 -3.54 11.38
N ALA A 233 -11.05 -4.10 12.56
CA ALA A 233 -11.53 -3.39 13.76
C ALA A 233 -10.43 -2.64 14.54
N SER A 234 -9.16 -3.04 14.38
CA SER A 234 -8.08 -2.69 15.32
C SER A 234 -6.74 -2.36 14.65
N ILE A 235 -6.73 -2.20 13.34
CA ILE A 235 -5.50 -2.01 12.56
C ILE A 235 -4.79 -0.72 12.99
N ALA A 236 -5.55 0.36 13.24
CA ALA A 236 -4.98 1.64 13.59
C ALA A 236 -4.39 1.63 15.01
N PHE A 237 -5.03 0.94 15.96
CA PHE A 237 -4.46 0.75 17.30
C PHE A 237 -3.18 -0.10 17.29
N ASP A 238 -3.15 -1.20 16.52
CA ASP A 238 -1.96 -2.05 16.39
C ASP A 238 -0.76 -1.27 15.81
N TRP A 239 -1.04 -0.27 14.94
CA TRP A 239 -0.04 0.50 14.19
C TRP A 239 -0.01 2.00 14.53
N ASP A 240 -0.36 2.34 15.77
CA ASP A 240 -0.52 3.72 16.26
C ASP A 240 0.64 4.65 15.86
N HIS A 241 0.31 5.75 15.16
CA HIS A 241 1.23 6.79 14.70
C HIS A 241 2.47 6.30 13.92
N THR A 242 2.34 5.20 13.16
CA THR A 242 3.42 4.67 12.33
C THR A 242 3.39 5.17 10.88
N ASP A 243 4.51 5.00 10.17
CA ASP A 243 4.61 5.27 8.73
C ASP A 243 3.66 4.38 7.90
N PHE A 244 3.30 3.19 8.40
CA PHE A 244 2.31 2.34 7.74
C PHE A 244 0.94 3.01 7.70
N MET A 245 0.47 3.54 8.84
CA MET A 245 -0.81 4.26 8.92
C MET A 245 -0.83 5.50 8.01
N SER A 246 0.20 6.34 8.10
CA SER A 246 0.23 7.61 7.37
C SER A 246 0.56 7.47 5.89
N SER A 247 1.39 6.51 5.49
CA SER A 247 1.88 6.39 4.10
C SER A 247 1.22 5.27 3.28
N VAL A 248 0.55 4.31 3.92
CA VAL A 248 -0.21 3.25 3.23
C VAL A 248 -1.70 3.47 3.39
N LEU A 249 -2.18 3.68 4.61
CA LEU A 249 -3.63 3.80 4.85
C LEU A 249 -4.15 5.23 4.78
N HIS A 250 -3.24 6.20 4.71
CA HIS A 250 -3.57 7.63 4.70
C HIS A 250 -4.51 8.00 5.87
N ALA A 251 -4.21 7.40 7.02
CA ALA A 251 -5.00 7.44 8.23
C ALA A 251 -4.10 7.61 9.45
N ASP A 252 -4.69 7.96 10.59
CA ASP A 252 -4.00 8.04 11.87
C ASP A 252 -4.93 7.55 12.99
N TYR A 253 -4.38 6.92 14.02
CA TYR A 253 -5.18 6.47 15.14
C TYR A 253 -5.53 7.64 16.06
N LEU A 254 -6.75 7.64 16.61
CA LEU A 254 -7.17 8.62 17.61
C LEU A 254 -7.56 7.95 18.93
N THR A 255 -8.48 6.99 18.87
CA THR A 255 -9.01 6.29 20.05
C THR A 255 -9.85 5.08 19.63
N PHE A 256 -10.50 4.42 20.58
CA PHE A 256 -11.52 3.39 20.34
C PHE A 256 -12.91 3.92 20.68
N GLY A 257 -13.93 3.45 19.96
CA GLY A 257 -15.31 3.75 20.29
C GLY A 257 -16.30 2.81 19.63
N GLU A 258 -17.47 2.66 20.23
CA GLU A 258 -18.58 1.89 19.65
C GLU A 258 -19.03 2.51 18.33
N GLN A 259 -19.00 1.72 17.25
CA GLN A 259 -19.56 2.09 15.96
C GLN A 259 -20.78 1.23 15.67
N THR A 260 -21.90 1.88 15.33
CA THR A 260 -23.18 1.21 15.08
C THR A 260 -23.72 1.51 13.69
N ASP A 261 -23.20 2.55 13.03
CA ASP A 261 -23.63 3.00 11.71
C ASP A 261 -22.54 3.76 10.95
N ILE A 262 -22.73 3.86 9.64
CA ILE A 262 -21.95 4.72 8.75
C ILE A 262 -22.86 5.72 8.04
N GLU A 263 -22.36 6.91 7.80
CA GLU A 263 -23.04 7.98 7.07
C GLU A 263 -22.22 8.38 5.84
N LEU A 264 -22.88 8.51 4.69
CA LEU A 264 -22.23 9.00 3.47
C LEU A 264 -21.78 10.45 3.63
N SER A 265 -20.49 10.73 3.40
CA SER A 265 -19.90 12.06 3.53
C SER A 265 -19.45 12.68 2.21
N LEU A 266 -19.15 11.88 1.18
CA LEU A 266 -18.68 12.37 -0.12
C LEU A 266 -19.47 11.73 -1.28
N PRO A 267 -20.67 12.24 -1.61
CA PRO A 267 -21.58 11.61 -2.57
C PRO A 267 -21.08 11.62 -4.03
N ASP A 268 -20.16 12.52 -4.38
CA ASP A 268 -19.61 12.62 -5.74
C ASP A 268 -18.40 11.70 -5.98
N HIS A 269 -17.95 10.95 -4.95
CA HIS A 269 -16.84 10.02 -5.10
C HIS A 269 -17.30 8.74 -5.81
N PRO A 270 -16.51 8.13 -6.72
CA PRO A 270 -16.86 6.87 -7.38
C PRO A 270 -17.30 5.74 -6.43
N ILE A 271 -16.62 5.57 -5.29
CA ILE A 271 -16.98 4.60 -4.24
C ILE A 271 -18.43 4.83 -3.72
N ALA A 272 -18.91 6.06 -3.76
CA ALA A 272 -20.25 6.45 -3.31
C ALA A 272 -21.35 6.30 -4.38
N ASP A 273 -21.03 5.85 -5.60
CA ASP A 273 -21.99 5.77 -6.70
C ASP A 273 -23.25 4.95 -6.32
N GLY A 274 -24.44 5.51 -6.58
CA GLY A 274 -25.70 4.84 -6.26
C GLY A 274 -26.14 4.93 -4.79
N PHE A 275 -25.30 5.43 -3.88
CA PHE A 275 -25.76 5.83 -2.56
C PHE A 275 -26.50 7.17 -2.61
N THR A 276 -27.46 7.38 -1.71
CA THR A 276 -28.20 8.65 -1.61
C THR A 276 -27.47 9.59 -0.66
N GLU A 277 -27.37 10.88 -1.01
CA GLU A 277 -26.82 11.91 -0.13
C GLU A 277 -27.47 11.88 1.26
N GLY A 278 -26.65 11.89 2.31
CA GLY A 278 -27.10 11.80 3.71
C GLY A 278 -27.64 10.43 4.13
N ALA A 279 -27.41 9.37 3.34
CA ALA A 279 -27.78 8.03 3.74
C ALA A 279 -26.96 7.56 4.96
N VAL A 280 -27.66 6.93 5.90
CA VAL A 280 -27.10 6.29 7.10
C VAL A 280 -27.42 4.81 7.05
N PHE A 281 -26.40 3.97 7.29
CA PHE A 281 -26.51 2.52 7.25
C PHE A 281 -26.11 1.93 8.61
N THR A 282 -27.08 1.36 9.32
CA THR A 282 -26.84 0.66 10.58
C THR A 282 -26.18 -0.69 10.33
N PHE A 283 -25.20 -1.03 11.16
CA PHE A 283 -24.56 -2.33 11.16
C PHE A 283 -25.55 -3.45 11.51
N THR A 284 -25.46 -4.57 10.79
CA THR A 284 -26.25 -5.76 11.04
C THR A 284 -25.63 -6.54 12.18
N THR A 285 -25.91 -6.13 13.41
CA THR A 285 -25.45 -6.84 14.61
C THR A 285 -26.11 -8.21 14.71
N SER A 286 -25.40 -9.28 14.34
CA SER A 286 -25.82 -10.66 14.62
C SER A 286 -24.97 -11.37 15.68
N ILE A 287 -23.99 -10.71 16.30
CA ILE A 287 -23.21 -11.32 17.38
C ILE A 287 -23.31 -10.45 18.64
N SER A 288 -23.64 -11.14 19.73
CA SER A 288 -23.91 -10.58 21.05
C SER A 288 -22.62 -10.26 21.79
N ALA A 289 -22.00 -9.11 21.54
CA ALA A 289 -21.08 -8.52 22.51
C ALA A 289 -20.83 -7.05 22.16
N ALA A 290 -21.13 -6.17 23.11
CA ALA A 290 -20.76 -4.75 23.06
C ALA A 290 -19.26 -4.54 22.77
N GLU A 291 -18.41 -5.53 23.07
CA GLU A 291 -16.95 -5.48 22.82
C GLU A 291 -16.57 -5.66 21.33
N THR A 292 -17.44 -6.25 20.50
CA THR A 292 -17.17 -6.43 19.05
C THR A 292 -17.50 -5.21 18.20
N SER A 293 -18.18 -4.22 18.76
CA SER A 293 -18.57 -2.98 18.06
C SER A 293 -17.70 -1.79 18.44
N ALA A 294 -16.93 -1.90 19.52
CA ALA A 294 -15.84 -0.97 19.79
C ALA A 294 -14.74 -1.25 18.77
N ILE A 295 -14.45 -0.28 17.91
CA ILE A 295 -13.48 -0.33 16.81
C ILE A 295 -12.70 0.99 16.75
N ASP A 296 -11.63 1.00 15.97
CA ASP A 296 -10.78 2.17 15.78
C ASP A 296 -11.59 3.42 15.39
N VAL A 297 -11.28 4.52 16.04
CA VAL A 297 -11.62 5.88 15.61
C VAL A 297 -10.35 6.47 15.02
N VAL A 298 -10.42 6.82 13.74
CA VAL A 298 -9.25 7.25 12.97
C VAL A 298 -9.41 8.67 12.44
N ASN A 299 -8.29 9.33 12.17
CA ASN A 299 -8.21 10.48 11.30
C ASN A 299 -7.74 10.07 9.90
N TYR A 300 -7.57 11.05 9.01
CA TYR A 300 -7.08 10.88 7.65
C TYR A 300 -5.99 11.91 7.34
N THR A 301 -5.17 11.66 6.32
CA THR A 301 -4.16 12.62 5.84
C THR A 301 -4.75 13.56 4.79
N SER A 302 -4.08 14.70 4.53
CA SER A 302 -4.63 15.75 3.65
C SER A 302 -4.72 15.37 2.16
N ASP A 303 -4.06 14.29 1.77
CA ASP A 303 -4.09 13.71 0.42
C ASP A 303 -5.18 12.63 0.22
N ALA A 304 -5.93 12.28 1.28
CA ALA A 304 -7.00 11.30 1.22
C ALA A 304 -8.40 11.92 1.36
N ARG A 305 -9.41 11.12 1.02
CA ARG A 305 -10.82 11.47 1.03
C ARG A 305 -11.61 10.61 2.00
N VAL A 306 -12.55 11.21 2.70
CA VAL A 306 -13.49 10.50 3.58
C VAL A 306 -14.80 10.26 2.82
N VAL A 307 -15.00 9.02 2.35
CA VAL A 307 -16.21 8.64 1.60
C VAL A 307 -17.39 8.40 2.53
N PHE A 308 -17.13 7.72 3.65
CA PHE A 308 -18.07 7.56 4.74
C PHE A 308 -17.42 7.96 6.06
N ARG A 309 -18.26 8.47 6.94
CA ARG A 309 -17.94 8.78 8.34
C ARG A 309 -18.77 7.92 9.28
N ARG A 310 -18.38 7.84 10.55
CA ARG A 310 -19.17 7.25 11.63
C ARG A 310 -20.52 7.98 11.69
N GLY A 311 -21.60 7.21 11.70
CA GLY A 311 -22.94 7.76 11.69
C GLY A 311 -23.39 8.34 13.03
N PRO A 312 -24.59 8.92 13.10
CA PRO A 312 -25.09 9.65 14.26
C PRO A 312 -25.34 8.79 15.50
N GLU A 313 -25.54 7.47 15.35
CA GLU A 313 -25.77 6.56 16.48
C GLU A 313 -24.46 5.91 16.99
N SER A 314 -23.32 6.27 16.40
CA SER A 314 -21.99 5.81 16.81
C SER A 314 -21.36 6.78 17.82
N GLU A 315 -20.44 6.28 18.65
CA GLU A 315 -19.50 7.15 19.36
C GLU A 315 -18.61 7.88 18.35
N TYR A 316 -18.19 9.11 18.70
CA TYR A 316 -17.41 10.00 17.83
C TYR A 316 -18.07 10.19 16.44
N PRO A 317 -19.35 10.60 16.39
CA PRO A 317 -20.07 10.76 15.12
C PRO A 317 -19.35 11.79 14.25
N GLY A 318 -19.21 11.46 12.96
CA GLY A 318 -18.51 12.29 12.00
C GLY A 318 -17.03 11.99 11.82
N ALA A 319 -16.41 11.13 12.64
CA ALA A 319 -15.04 10.68 12.38
C ALA A 319 -14.97 9.81 11.11
N PRO A 320 -13.86 9.81 10.36
CA PRO A 320 -13.66 8.94 9.20
C PRO A 320 -13.88 7.46 9.49
N THR A 321 -14.39 6.71 8.50
CA THR A 321 -14.54 5.24 8.61
C THR A 321 -14.37 4.50 7.27
N VAL A 322 -14.61 5.17 6.14
CA VAL A 322 -14.15 4.74 4.81
C VAL A 322 -13.28 5.85 4.23
N ILE A 323 -11.97 5.57 4.14
CA ILE A 323 -10.97 6.49 3.61
C ILE A 323 -10.53 5.97 2.24
N ALA A 324 -10.45 6.87 1.27
CA ALA A 324 -9.99 6.59 -0.07
C ALA A 324 -8.76 7.45 -0.39
N PHE A 325 -7.68 6.81 -0.78
CA PHE A 325 -6.49 7.45 -1.32
C PHE A 325 -6.30 7.01 -2.77
N GLU A 326 -5.90 7.94 -3.62
CA GLU A 326 -5.51 7.66 -4.99
C GLU A 326 -4.43 8.61 -5.45
N ASP A 327 -3.43 8.05 -6.12
CA ASP A 327 -2.47 8.79 -6.93
C ASP A 327 -2.41 8.19 -8.34
N ASP A 328 -1.47 8.67 -9.15
CA ASP A 328 -1.24 8.16 -10.49
C ASP A 328 -0.77 6.70 -10.52
N ARG A 329 -0.35 6.14 -9.36
CA ARG A 329 0.22 4.79 -9.27
C ARG A 329 -0.70 3.76 -8.65
N SER A 330 -1.46 4.13 -7.62
CA SER A 330 -2.15 3.20 -6.72
C SER A 330 -3.49 3.78 -6.26
N LYS A 331 -4.38 2.89 -5.80
CA LYS A 331 -5.65 3.22 -5.16
C LYS A 331 -5.82 2.36 -3.92
N ILE A 332 -6.18 3.01 -2.82
CA ILE A 332 -6.28 2.38 -1.51
C ILE A 332 -7.60 2.78 -0.89
N ALA A 333 -8.39 1.78 -0.50
CA ALA A 333 -9.59 1.96 0.30
C ALA A 333 -9.35 1.34 1.68
N TYR A 334 -9.36 2.16 2.73
CA TYR A 334 -9.29 1.71 4.10
C TYR A 334 -10.68 1.76 4.74
N PHE A 335 -11.19 0.59 5.14
CA PHE A 335 -12.41 0.45 5.93
C PHE A 335 -12.02 0.20 7.38
N ALA A 336 -12.11 1.23 8.22
CA ALA A 336 -11.76 1.18 9.64
C ALA A 336 -12.79 0.43 10.49
N PHE A 337 -13.36 -0.64 9.92
CA PHE A 337 -14.32 -1.55 10.54
C PHE A 337 -14.32 -2.90 9.81
N PRO A 338 -14.72 -3.99 10.47
CA PRO A 338 -14.95 -5.27 9.80
C PRO A 338 -16.10 -5.19 8.78
N PHE A 339 -15.81 -5.48 7.51
CA PHE A 339 -16.75 -5.33 6.40
C PHE A 339 -18.06 -6.12 6.57
N TYR A 340 -18.00 -7.26 7.26
CA TYR A 340 -19.19 -8.09 7.54
C TYR A 340 -20.25 -7.38 8.40
N HIS A 341 -19.93 -6.28 9.08
CA HIS A 341 -20.92 -5.50 9.84
C HIS A 341 -21.94 -4.79 8.95
N LEU A 342 -21.63 -4.55 7.69
CA LEU A 342 -22.55 -3.84 6.79
C LEU A 342 -23.71 -4.74 6.34
N PRO A 343 -24.92 -4.16 6.14
CA PRO A 343 -26.01 -4.86 5.47
C PRO A 343 -25.59 -5.38 4.10
N SER A 344 -26.04 -6.57 3.71
CA SER A 344 -25.59 -7.23 2.46
C SER A 344 -25.77 -6.39 1.19
N GLY A 345 -26.86 -5.61 1.08
CA GLY A 345 -27.06 -4.70 -0.05
C GLY A 345 -26.09 -3.52 -0.07
N VAL A 346 -25.64 -3.05 1.11
CA VAL A 346 -24.64 -2.00 1.24
C VAL A 346 -23.25 -2.57 0.94
N ARG A 347 -22.95 -3.79 1.41
CA ARG A 347 -21.71 -4.51 1.07
C ARG A 347 -21.53 -4.66 -0.42
N ALA A 348 -22.54 -5.19 -1.10
CA ALA A 348 -22.49 -5.39 -2.54
C ALA A 348 -22.18 -4.08 -3.28
N LEU A 349 -22.96 -3.03 -3.01
CA LEU A 349 -22.78 -1.75 -3.68
C LEU A 349 -21.44 -1.08 -3.36
N LEU A 350 -21.03 -1.04 -2.09
CA LEU A 350 -19.77 -0.42 -1.67
C LEU A 350 -18.57 -1.13 -2.30
N LEU A 351 -18.59 -2.46 -2.31
CA LEU A 351 -17.48 -3.24 -2.85
C LEU A 351 -17.41 -3.18 -4.37
N ASP A 352 -18.55 -3.33 -5.07
CA ASP A 352 -18.61 -3.19 -6.52
C ASP A 352 -18.10 -1.82 -6.97
N ASN A 353 -18.51 -0.75 -6.28
CA ASN A 353 -18.04 0.61 -6.58
C ASN A 353 -16.54 0.79 -6.30
N THR A 354 -16.02 0.18 -5.22
CA THR A 354 -14.60 0.25 -4.90
C THR A 354 -13.75 -0.45 -5.96
N VAL A 355 -14.19 -1.62 -6.41
CA VAL A 355 -13.51 -2.37 -7.48
C VAL A 355 -13.62 -1.64 -8.83
N ASP A 356 -14.77 -1.06 -9.16
CA ASP A 356 -14.92 -0.23 -10.35
C ASP A 356 -14.02 1.01 -10.31
N TRP A 357 -13.95 1.68 -9.15
CA TRP A 357 -13.07 2.82 -8.92
C TRP A 357 -11.60 2.49 -9.20
N PHE A 358 -11.13 1.26 -8.93
CA PHE A 358 -9.76 0.85 -9.27
C PHE A 358 -9.40 1.02 -10.74
N THR A 359 -10.38 0.92 -11.64
CA THR A 359 -10.19 1.10 -13.09
C THR A 359 -10.31 2.54 -13.57
N ARG A 360 -10.79 3.46 -12.70
CA ARG A 360 -11.01 4.86 -13.08
C ARG A 360 -9.72 5.65 -13.01
N LYS A 361 -9.61 6.66 -13.88
CA LYS A 361 -8.56 7.67 -13.79
C LYS A 361 -8.55 8.27 -12.38
N PRO A 362 -7.37 8.46 -11.75
CA PRO A 362 -7.24 9.20 -10.51
C PRO A 362 -7.93 10.56 -10.56
N LEU A 363 -8.60 10.89 -9.47
CA LEU A 363 -8.99 12.27 -9.21
C LEU A 363 -7.74 13.05 -8.82
N ASP A 364 -7.69 14.34 -9.19
CA ASP A 364 -6.65 15.26 -8.71
C ASP A 364 -6.58 15.23 -7.18
N LEU A 365 -5.40 15.39 -6.57
CA LEU A 365 -5.27 15.40 -5.11
C LEU A 365 -6.22 16.43 -4.46
N PRO A 366 -6.79 16.14 -3.28
CA PRO A 366 -7.58 17.11 -2.53
C PRO A 366 -6.79 18.41 -2.32
N ALA A 367 -7.48 19.55 -2.37
CA ALA A 367 -6.84 20.80 -2.00
C ALA A 367 -6.58 20.81 -0.50
N GLU A 368 -5.40 21.25 -0.07
CA GLU A 368 -5.05 21.37 1.36
C GLU A 368 -6.08 22.20 2.17
N ALA A 369 -6.78 23.13 1.52
CA ALA A 369 -7.84 23.92 2.14
C ALA A 369 -9.13 23.13 2.47
N ASP A 370 -9.35 22.00 1.77
CA ASP A 370 -10.51 21.11 1.97
C ASP A 370 -10.25 20.09 3.07
N TYR A 371 -8.98 19.89 3.46
CA TYR A 371 -8.61 19.03 4.57
C TYR A 371 -9.14 19.58 5.90
N GLN A 372 -9.96 18.78 6.57
CA GLN A 372 -10.56 19.09 7.87
C GLN A 372 -10.44 17.83 8.75
N PRO A 373 -9.36 17.70 9.54
CA PRO A 373 -9.20 16.54 10.41
C PRO A 373 -10.34 16.47 11.44
N PHE A 374 -10.68 15.25 11.84
CA PHE A 374 -11.60 15.07 12.94
C PHE A 374 -10.94 15.46 14.26
N GLU A 375 -11.63 16.29 15.03
CA GLU A 375 -11.19 16.73 16.35
C GLU A 375 -12.06 16.03 17.40
N ILE A 376 -11.44 15.24 18.28
CA ILE A 376 -12.14 14.73 19.46
C ILE A 376 -12.47 15.94 20.34
N GLY A 377 -13.75 16.31 20.42
CA GLY A 377 -14.17 17.40 21.30
C GLY A 377 -13.77 17.11 22.75
N ASP A 378 -13.42 18.17 23.50
CA ASP A 378 -13.11 18.14 24.95
C ASP A 378 -14.35 17.72 25.80
N GLY A 379 -14.86 16.52 25.55
CA GLY A 379 -15.97 15.90 26.23
C GLY A 379 -15.50 15.19 27.49
N GLY A 380 -14.94 15.95 28.44
CA GLY A 380 -14.70 15.52 29.81
C GLY A 380 -13.85 14.26 29.91
N GLY A 381 -12.53 14.44 29.85
CA GLY A 381 -11.61 13.42 30.34
C GLY A 381 -12.10 12.90 31.68
N ASN A 382 -12.35 11.60 31.76
CA ASN A 382 -12.02 10.92 32.98
C ASN A 382 -10.50 11.02 33.08
N GLU A 383 -10.01 12.11 33.69
CA GLU A 383 -8.82 12.00 34.51
C GLU A 383 -9.01 10.71 35.28
N GLU A 384 -8.20 9.70 34.99
CA GLU A 384 -8.03 8.56 35.87
C GLU A 384 -7.64 9.13 37.22
N THR A 385 -8.65 9.39 38.07
CA THR A 385 -8.41 9.50 39.49
C THR A 385 -7.87 8.13 39.87
N PRO A 386 -6.60 8.02 40.31
CA PRO A 386 -6.09 6.76 40.79
C PRO A 386 -7.04 6.29 41.92
N PRO A 387 -7.35 4.99 41.99
CA PRO A 387 -8.31 4.49 42.95
C PRO A 387 -7.93 4.97 44.36
N PRO A 388 -8.91 5.40 45.17
CA PRO A 388 -8.63 5.91 46.50
C PRO A 388 -7.89 4.84 47.30
N GLU A 389 -6.74 5.21 47.86
CA GLU A 389 -6.04 4.38 48.85
C GLU A 389 -7.04 4.05 49.96
N ASP A 390 -7.38 2.77 50.06
CA ASP A 390 -8.25 2.24 51.09
C ASP A 390 -7.55 2.38 52.45
N GLY A 391 -7.91 3.43 53.16
CA GLY A 391 -7.55 3.66 54.55
C GLY A 391 -8.25 2.65 55.46
N GLY A 392 -7.63 1.49 55.64
CA GLY A 392 -7.99 0.50 56.65
C GLY A 392 -7.03 0.53 57.84
N GLU A 393 -7.40 1.23 58.91
CA GLU A 393 -6.70 1.20 60.20
C GLU A 393 -6.85 -0.15 60.92
N GLY A 394 -5.72 -0.67 61.43
CA GLY A 394 -5.63 -1.30 62.76
C GLY A 394 -5.33 -2.81 62.83
N GLN A 395 -4.12 -3.19 63.26
CA GLN A 395 -3.82 -3.46 64.68
C GLN A 395 -2.37 -3.94 64.94
N GLU A 396 -1.83 -3.33 66.00
CA GLU A 396 -0.63 -3.49 66.85
C GLU A 396 0.15 -4.83 66.94
N GLY A 397 1.46 -4.68 67.18
CA GLY A 397 2.38 -5.66 67.77
C GLY A 397 3.85 -5.40 67.38
N ASP A 398 4.54 -4.41 67.96
CA ASP A 398 5.36 -4.43 69.20
C ASP A 398 6.81 -4.95 69.03
N THR A 399 7.74 -4.16 69.61
CA THR A 399 9.20 -4.31 69.78
C THR A 399 10.05 -4.17 68.50
N GLY A 400 11.02 -3.26 68.35
CA GLY A 400 11.77 -2.40 69.27
C GLY A 400 13.26 -2.60 69.00
N ASP A 401 13.97 -1.59 68.49
CA ASP A 401 15.37 -1.32 68.87
C ASP A 401 15.84 0.05 68.36
N GLU A 402 16.43 0.83 69.27
CA GLU A 402 17.02 2.14 69.05
C GLU A 402 18.50 2.00 68.63
N GLY A 403 19.02 2.91 67.80
CA GLY A 403 20.44 2.85 67.40
C GLY A 403 20.94 4.01 66.54
N ASP A 404 20.80 5.24 67.05
CA ASP A 404 21.77 6.34 67.06
C ASP A 404 22.90 6.51 66.00
N GLN A 405 23.04 7.78 65.56
CA GLN A 405 24.27 8.56 65.29
C GLN A 405 24.84 8.74 63.85
N ASN A 406 24.55 9.93 63.31
CA ASN A 406 25.44 11.01 62.82
C ASN A 406 26.91 10.75 62.38
N GLY A 407 27.26 11.36 61.24
CA GLY A 407 28.57 11.95 60.90
C GLY A 407 29.56 10.97 60.25
N ASP A 408 30.41 11.32 59.29
CA ASP A 408 31.10 12.59 59.06
C ASP A 408 31.69 12.64 57.63
N ASN A 409 32.08 13.83 57.19
CA ASN A 409 32.77 14.15 55.93
C ASN A 409 34.13 13.45 55.76
N GLY A 410 34.57 13.28 54.50
CA GLY A 410 35.93 12.82 54.19
C GLY A 410 36.33 13.00 52.72
N ASP A 411 36.90 14.15 52.44
CA ASP A 411 37.49 14.67 51.19
C ASP A 411 38.59 13.81 50.51
N ASN A 412 38.81 14.19 49.24
CA ASN A 412 40.07 14.18 48.46
C ASN A 412 40.52 12.91 47.71
N GLY A 413 40.85 13.14 46.43
CA GLY A 413 42.11 12.62 45.89
C GLY A 413 42.14 12.28 44.40
N ASP A 414 42.10 13.31 43.55
CA ASP A 414 43.02 13.57 42.44
C ASP A 414 43.74 12.44 41.66
N ASN A 415 43.71 12.65 40.34
CA ASN A 415 44.74 12.40 39.33
C ASN A 415 44.97 11.00 38.76
N GLY A 416 45.03 10.95 37.43
CA GLY A 416 45.94 10.03 36.74
C GLY A 416 45.57 9.60 35.33
N ASP A 417 45.47 10.56 34.42
CA ASP A 417 45.95 10.56 33.03
C ASP A 417 46.58 9.28 32.39
N ASN A 418 46.26 9.15 31.09
CA ASN A 418 47.03 8.58 29.97
C ASN A 418 47.00 7.08 29.66
N GLY A 419 46.69 6.80 28.38
CA GLY A 419 47.53 5.87 27.60
C GLY A 419 46.85 5.08 26.48
N ASP A 420 46.84 5.69 25.30
CA ASP A 420 46.82 5.13 23.93
C ASP A 420 47.01 3.61 23.70
N GLY A 421 46.22 3.11 22.73
CA GLY A 421 46.79 2.59 21.47
C GLY A 421 46.95 1.08 21.31
N GLY A 422 46.35 0.51 20.26
CA GLY A 422 46.69 -0.82 19.76
C GLY A 422 45.71 -1.36 18.71
N ASP A 423 46.07 -1.16 17.45
CA ASP A 423 45.35 -1.50 16.22
C ASP A 423 45.82 -2.87 15.64
N GLN A 424 44.99 -3.44 14.76
CA GLN A 424 45.22 -4.47 13.73
C GLN A 424 45.45 -5.96 14.04
N GLY A 425 44.71 -6.78 13.26
CA GLY A 425 44.99 -8.19 12.99
C GLY A 425 43.93 -8.84 12.10
N ASP A 426 43.98 -8.56 10.81
CA ASP A 426 43.15 -9.16 9.75
C ASP A 426 44.02 -10.13 8.92
N GLN A 427 43.49 -11.30 8.54
CA GLN A 427 43.96 -12.12 7.41
C GLN A 427 43.07 -13.36 7.19
N GLY A 428 42.44 -13.42 6.02
CA GLY A 428 41.74 -14.58 5.47
C GLY A 428 42.64 -15.55 4.70
N GLY A 429 42.02 -16.52 4.03
CA GLY A 429 42.67 -17.41 3.06
C GLY A 429 41.87 -18.69 2.79
N ASP A 430 41.18 -18.69 1.66
CA ASP A 430 40.44 -19.78 1.01
C ASP A 430 41.35 -20.45 -0.05
N GLU A 431 41.15 -21.75 -0.33
CA GLU A 431 41.70 -22.61 -1.42
C GLU A 431 41.45 -24.08 -1.00
N GLY A 432 40.95 -25.06 -1.76
CA GLY A 432 40.65 -25.26 -3.16
C GLY A 432 40.49 -26.79 -3.39
N GLU A 433 39.73 -27.16 -4.43
CA GLU A 433 39.39 -28.51 -4.95
C GLU A 433 40.62 -29.46 -5.09
N GLY A 434 40.58 -30.79 -5.02
CA GLY A 434 39.75 -31.81 -5.67
C GLY A 434 40.69 -32.95 -6.15
N ASP A 435 40.23 -34.21 -6.22
CA ASP A 435 40.49 -35.24 -7.27
C ASP A 435 40.29 -36.70 -6.79
N GLN A 436 39.90 -37.53 -7.76
CA GLN A 436 39.25 -38.84 -7.77
C GLN A 436 40.18 -40.05 -7.53
N GLY A 437 39.58 -41.25 -7.35
CA GLY A 437 40.17 -42.48 -7.91
C GLY A 437 39.94 -43.81 -7.19
N ASP A 438 38.98 -44.58 -7.72
CA ASP A 438 38.94 -46.05 -7.88
C ASP A 438 39.00 -47.05 -6.70
N GLY A 439 37.98 -47.92 -6.65
CA GLY A 439 38.23 -49.32 -7.01
C GLY A 439 37.78 -50.44 -6.06
N THR A 440 36.81 -51.23 -6.55
CA THR A 440 36.61 -52.69 -6.41
C THR A 440 35.65 -53.29 -5.35
N GLY A 441 34.56 -53.87 -5.88
CA GLY A 441 34.14 -55.26 -5.62
C GLY A 441 32.71 -55.44 -5.07
N PRO A 442 32.12 -56.65 -5.17
CA PRO A 442 32.13 -57.67 -6.23
C PRO A 442 30.83 -57.76 -7.06
#